data_AF-A0A7W8FT59-F1
#
_entry.id   AF-A0A7W8FT59-F1
#
_cell.length_a   1.000
_cell.length_b   1.000
_cell.length_c   1.000
_cell.angle_alpha   90.00
_cell.angle_beta   90.00
_cell.angle_gamma   90.00
#
_symmetry.space_group_name_H-M   'P 1'
#
loop_
_entity.id
_entity.type
_entity.pdbx_description
1 polymer ?
#
loop_
_entity_poly.entity_id
_entity_poly.type
_entity_poly.pdbx_seq_one_letter_code
_entity_poly.pdbx_strand_id
1 'polypeptide(L)'
;MTLYQIGSITMPAVWIATLIALAVSAVAWRIISGEKIGEWYWNAFTLYFLVWKASYILFNFEEFMNFPMSVLYFNGGASGHMLALAALAVYLWMAVKKHAALSRDALPVLLLFFVGFEAALAMLEQQLAASVLHTILFVSIAAFLYISRKRAIAGSTQIYILFVLAEGLTLSIFQPLFSVEPLTFSWLALTAFALARFRKSEVIIHE
;
A
#
# COMPACT_ATOMS: atom_id res chain seq x y z
N MET A 1 -0.49 11.36 -15.81
CA MET A 1 -1.70 10.80 -15.17
C MET A 1 -2.79 10.63 -16.20
N THR A 2 -3.17 9.39 -16.49
CA THR A 2 -4.30 9.07 -17.39
C THR A 2 -5.63 9.26 -16.64
N LEU A 3 -6.60 9.89 -17.29
CA LEU A 3 -7.96 10.05 -16.78
C LEU A 3 -8.89 9.07 -17.48
N TYR A 4 -9.73 8.41 -16.70
CA TYR A 4 -10.76 7.49 -17.21
C TYR A 4 -12.13 8.08 -17.01
N GLN A 5 -12.97 7.98 -18.03
CA GLN A 5 -14.37 8.37 -17.95
C GLN A 5 -15.25 7.12 -17.82
N ILE A 6 -15.99 7.02 -16.72
CA ILE A 6 -16.98 5.97 -16.45
C ILE A 6 -18.34 6.66 -16.37
N GLY A 7 -19.10 6.61 -17.46
CA GLY A 7 -20.33 7.39 -17.60
C GLY A 7 -20.06 8.90 -17.53
N SER A 8 -20.62 9.58 -16.54
CA SER A 8 -20.41 11.02 -16.30
C SER A 8 -19.26 11.33 -15.33
N ILE A 9 -18.62 10.32 -14.74
CA ILE A 9 -17.58 10.51 -13.72
C ILE A 9 -16.21 10.32 -14.38
N THR A 10 -15.33 11.32 -14.22
CA THR A 10 -13.92 11.23 -14.61
C THR A 10 -13.07 10.94 -13.38
N MET A 11 -12.30 9.84 -13.41
CA MET A 11 -11.46 9.41 -12.30
C MET A 11 -10.00 9.19 -12.77
N PRO A 12 -9.00 9.72 -12.05
CA PRO A 12 -7.60 9.41 -12.29
C PRO A 12 -7.29 7.92 -12.17
N ALA A 13 -6.43 7.41 -13.07
CA ALA A 13 -5.97 6.02 -13.07
C ALA A 13 -5.42 5.57 -11.72
N VAL A 14 -4.73 6.47 -10.99
CA VAL A 14 -4.20 6.22 -9.64
C VAL A 14 -5.29 5.72 -8.69
N TRP A 15 -6.46 6.36 -8.66
CA TRP A 15 -7.56 5.94 -7.78
C TRP A 15 -8.16 4.60 -8.18
N ILE A 16 -8.29 4.36 -9.50
CA ILE A 16 -8.74 3.07 -10.02
C ILE A 16 -7.75 1.97 -9.61
N ALA A 17 -6.45 2.21 -9.82
CA ALA A 17 -5.38 1.29 -9.44
C ALA A 17 -5.36 1.00 -7.94
N THR A 18 -5.54 2.03 -7.10
CA THR A 18 -5.63 1.85 -5.64
C THR A 18 -6.80 0.93 -5.27
N LEU A 19 -7.99 1.15 -5.84
CA LEU A 19 -9.16 0.30 -5.55
C LEU A 19 -8.97 -1.14 -6.03
N ILE A 20 -8.40 -1.33 -7.22
CA ILE A 20 -8.05 -2.66 -7.74
C ILE A 20 -7.06 -3.34 -6.80
N ALA A 21 -5.97 -2.65 -6.43
CA ALA A 21 -4.94 -3.18 -5.55
C ALA A 21 -5.48 -3.54 -4.18
N LEU A 22 -6.37 -2.71 -3.60
CA LEU A 22 -7.02 -2.99 -2.33
C LEU A 22 -7.82 -4.30 -2.38
N ALA A 23 -8.64 -4.45 -3.41
CA ALA A 23 -9.48 -5.63 -3.60
C ALA A 23 -8.62 -6.89 -3.88
N VAL A 24 -7.68 -6.79 -4.81
CA VAL A 24 -6.85 -7.93 -5.25
C VAL A 24 -5.96 -8.42 -4.11
N SER A 25 -5.32 -7.54 -3.34
CA SER A 25 -4.51 -7.96 -2.19
C SER A 25 -5.34 -8.54 -1.06
N ALA A 26 -6.55 -8.02 -0.79
CA ALA A 26 -7.46 -8.61 0.19
C ALA A 26 -7.95 -10.00 -0.23
N VAL A 27 -8.28 -10.19 -1.52
CA VAL A 27 -8.67 -11.49 -2.08
C VAL A 27 -7.49 -12.46 -2.07
N ALA A 28 -6.30 -12.03 -2.51
CA ALA A 28 -5.08 -12.83 -2.48
C ALA A 28 -4.77 -13.27 -1.05
N TRP A 29 -4.84 -12.35 -0.08
CA TRP A 29 -4.63 -12.67 1.32
C TRP A 29 -5.64 -13.69 1.84
N ARG A 30 -6.92 -13.57 1.47
CA ARG A 30 -7.97 -14.54 1.84
C ARG A 30 -7.68 -15.93 1.28
N ILE A 31 -7.20 -16.03 0.05
CA ILE A 31 -6.81 -17.30 -0.59
C ILE A 31 -5.58 -17.90 0.09
N ILE A 32 -4.60 -17.07 0.43
CA ILE A 32 -3.32 -17.47 1.05
C ILE A 32 -3.50 -17.92 2.50
N SER A 33 -4.22 -17.13 3.29
CA SER A 33 -4.34 -17.33 4.75
C SER A 33 -5.55 -18.18 5.14
N GLY A 34 -6.57 -18.27 4.29
CA GLY A 34 -7.88 -18.81 4.68
C GLY A 34 -8.66 -17.91 5.64
N GLU A 35 -8.12 -16.75 6.01
CA GLU A 35 -8.66 -15.78 6.98
C GLU A 35 -9.07 -14.50 6.27
N LYS A 36 -10.08 -13.79 6.80
CA LYS A 36 -10.39 -12.46 6.28
C LYS A 36 -9.30 -11.52 6.74
N ILE A 37 -8.94 -10.55 5.89
CA ILE A 37 -8.02 -9.50 6.29
C ILE A 37 -8.61 -8.71 7.47
N GLY A 38 -7.78 -8.35 8.44
CA GLY A 38 -8.23 -7.61 9.61
C GLY A 38 -8.74 -6.21 9.26
N GLU A 39 -9.63 -5.67 10.10
CA GLU A 39 -10.22 -4.32 9.91
C GLU A 39 -9.17 -3.21 9.80
N TRP A 40 -7.99 -3.41 10.41
CA TRP A 40 -6.86 -2.50 10.33
C TRP A 40 -6.51 -2.11 8.89
N TYR A 41 -6.73 -3.01 7.93
CA TYR A 41 -6.42 -2.79 6.53
C TYR A 41 -7.34 -1.75 5.88
N TRP A 42 -8.66 -1.90 6.08
CA TRP A 42 -9.65 -0.95 5.54
C TRP A 42 -9.64 0.37 6.30
N ASN A 43 -9.40 0.32 7.61
CA ASN A 43 -9.24 1.50 8.44
C ASN A 43 -7.99 2.30 8.05
N ALA A 44 -6.88 1.62 7.73
CA ALA A 44 -5.67 2.24 7.21
C ALA A 44 -5.92 3.01 5.90
N PHE A 45 -6.57 2.37 4.92
CA PHE A 45 -6.92 3.04 3.67
C PHE A 45 -7.86 4.23 3.88
N THR A 46 -8.91 4.05 4.69
CA THR A 46 -9.89 5.10 4.98
C THR A 46 -9.23 6.30 5.64
N LEU A 47 -8.37 6.07 6.64
CA LEU A 47 -7.61 7.12 7.29
C LEU A 47 -6.71 7.86 6.29
N TYR A 48 -5.92 7.11 5.52
CA TYR A 48 -5.03 7.68 4.51
C TYR A 48 -5.82 8.56 3.52
N PHE A 49 -6.94 8.06 3.01
CA PHE A 49 -7.80 8.80 2.07
C PHE A 49 -8.32 10.10 2.68
N LEU A 50 -8.87 10.03 3.90
CA LEU A 50 -9.43 11.19 4.59
C LEU A 50 -8.36 12.22 4.92
N VAL A 51 -7.18 11.79 5.39
CA VAL A 51 -6.07 12.71 5.69
C VAL A 51 -5.57 13.38 4.42
N TRP A 52 -5.39 12.62 3.32
CA TRP A 52 -4.93 13.21 2.06
C TRP A 52 -5.96 14.20 1.51
N LYS A 53 -7.26 13.89 1.59
CA LYS A 53 -8.31 14.79 1.15
C LYS A 53 -8.40 16.06 2.02
N ALA A 54 -8.43 15.89 3.34
CA ALA A 54 -8.51 16.99 4.30
C ALA A 54 -7.25 17.88 4.29
N SER A 55 -6.09 17.33 3.94
CA SER A 55 -4.84 18.10 3.81
C SER A 55 -4.92 19.21 2.75
N TYR A 56 -5.87 19.16 1.82
CA TYR A 56 -6.14 20.27 0.91
C TYR A 56 -6.42 21.57 1.68
N ILE A 57 -7.22 21.49 2.74
CA ILE A 57 -7.57 22.65 3.59
C ILE A 57 -6.32 23.22 4.24
N LEU A 58 -5.41 22.35 4.69
CA LEU A 58 -4.18 22.76 5.36
C LEU A 58 -3.21 23.47 4.40
N PHE A 59 -3.05 22.95 3.18
CA PHE A 59 -2.06 23.44 2.23
C PHE A 59 -2.59 24.49 1.25
N ASN A 60 -3.90 24.67 1.12
CA ASN A 60 -4.56 25.63 0.23
C ASN A 60 -5.65 26.39 1.00
N PHE A 61 -5.30 26.92 2.17
CA PHE A 61 -6.27 27.50 3.10
C PHE A 61 -6.98 28.73 2.52
N GLU A 62 -6.25 29.58 1.80
CA GLU A 62 -6.81 30.78 1.18
C GLU A 62 -7.84 30.40 0.09
N GLU A 63 -7.50 29.46 -0.80
CA GLU A 63 -8.41 28.95 -1.81
C GLU A 63 -9.63 28.27 -1.19
N PHE A 64 -9.44 27.52 -0.09
CA PHE A 64 -10.53 26.91 0.64
C PHE A 64 -11.48 27.96 1.23
N MET A 65 -10.96 29.02 1.85
CA MET A 65 -11.80 30.09 2.41
C MET A 65 -12.61 30.82 1.34
N ASN A 66 -12.02 31.03 0.16
CA ASN A 66 -12.70 31.64 -0.98
C ASN A 66 -13.71 30.68 -1.64
N PHE A 67 -13.39 29.39 -1.72
CA PHE A 67 -14.20 28.37 -2.39
C PHE A 67 -14.27 27.08 -1.57
N PRO A 68 -15.09 26.97 -0.51
CA PRO A 68 -15.09 25.81 0.38
C PRO A 68 -15.39 24.47 -0.31
N MET A 69 -16.18 24.49 -1.37
CA MET A 69 -16.52 23.31 -2.17
C MET A 69 -15.32 22.72 -2.93
N SER A 70 -14.23 23.47 -3.09
CA SER A 70 -12.98 23.00 -3.71
C SER A 70 -12.41 21.76 -3.03
N VAL A 71 -12.65 21.59 -1.72
CA VAL A 71 -12.21 20.41 -0.96
C VAL A 71 -12.82 19.11 -1.48
N LEU A 72 -13.96 19.14 -2.17
CA LEU A 72 -14.55 17.93 -2.77
C LEU A 72 -13.82 17.51 -4.05
N TYR A 73 -13.21 18.46 -4.76
CA TYR A 73 -12.58 18.24 -6.06
C TYR A 73 -11.07 18.02 -5.94
N PHE A 74 -10.41 18.77 -5.07
CA PHE A 74 -8.96 18.73 -4.93
C PHE A 74 -8.49 17.89 -3.74
N ASN A 75 -7.19 17.65 -3.68
CA ASN A 75 -6.50 17.01 -2.57
C ASN A 75 -5.21 17.81 -2.28
N GLY A 76 -4.50 17.50 -1.19
CA GLY A 76 -3.27 18.22 -0.84
C GLY A 76 -2.06 17.92 -1.73
N GLY A 77 -2.23 17.29 -2.89
CA GLY A 77 -1.13 16.93 -3.80
C GLY A 77 -0.09 16.01 -3.15
N ALA A 78 1.17 16.15 -3.54
CA ALA A 78 2.27 15.35 -3.00
C ALA A 78 2.53 15.62 -1.50
N SER A 79 2.41 16.87 -1.05
CA SER A 79 2.58 17.22 0.38
C SER A 79 1.49 16.59 1.25
N GLY A 80 0.24 16.63 0.77
CA GLY A 80 -0.89 15.96 1.41
C GLY A 80 -0.73 14.44 1.45
N HIS A 81 -0.20 13.85 0.38
CA HIS A 81 0.10 12.42 0.30
C HIS A 81 1.15 12.01 1.35
N MET A 82 2.25 12.76 1.47
CA MET A 82 3.26 12.51 2.50
C MET A 82 2.69 12.64 3.93
N LEU A 83 1.82 13.62 4.18
CA LEU A 83 1.13 13.75 5.46
C LEU A 83 0.23 12.53 5.74
N ALA A 84 -0.48 12.03 4.74
CA ALA A 84 -1.31 10.84 4.86
C ALA A 84 -0.49 9.57 5.12
N LEU A 85 0.68 9.42 4.49
CA LEU A 85 1.61 8.32 4.78
C LEU A 85 2.17 8.39 6.22
N ALA A 86 2.45 9.59 6.72
CA ALA A 86 2.87 9.78 8.11
C ALA A 86 1.75 9.40 9.09
N ALA A 87 0.53 9.88 8.85
CA ALA A 87 -0.64 9.52 9.66
C ALA A 87 -0.93 8.01 9.61
N LEU A 88 -0.79 7.38 8.44
CA LEU A 88 -0.92 5.94 8.26
C LEU A 88 0.11 5.16 9.09
N ALA A 89 1.39 5.55 9.03
CA ALA A 89 2.43 4.88 9.81
C ALA A 89 2.17 4.97 11.33
N VAL A 90 1.74 6.15 11.81
CA VAL A 90 1.34 6.36 13.21
C VAL A 90 0.15 5.49 13.59
N TYR A 91 -0.87 5.43 12.73
CA TYR A 91 -2.04 4.56 12.94
C TYR A 91 -1.64 3.09 13.06
N LEU A 92 -0.86 2.57 12.12
CA LEU A 92 -0.44 1.17 12.14
C LEU A 92 0.43 0.85 13.36
N TRP A 93 1.29 1.78 13.78
CA TRP A 93 2.10 1.66 15.00
C TRP A 93 1.26 1.62 16.28
N MET A 94 0.14 2.34 16.32
CA MET A 94 -0.80 2.24 17.45
C MET A 94 -1.63 0.96 17.38
N ALA A 95 -2.05 0.57 16.16
CA ALA A 95 -2.89 -0.59 15.92
C ALA A 95 -2.17 -1.92 16.19
N VAL A 96 -0.87 -2.02 15.92
CA VAL A 96 -0.09 -3.25 16.15
C VAL A 96 -0.12 -3.68 17.62
N LYS A 97 -0.16 -2.73 18.56
CA LYS A 97 -0.22 -3.00 20.01
C LYS A 97 -1.56 -3.58 20.46
N LYS A 98 -2.60 -3.45 19.64
CA LYS A 98 -3.97 -3.92 19.92
C LYS A 98 -4.35 -5.16 19.11
N HIS A 99 -3.64 -5.42 18.01
CA HIS A 99 -3.95 -6.47 17.05
C HIS A 99 -2.70 -7.29 16.75
N ALA A 100 -2.46 -8.36 17.51
CA ALA A 100 -1.28 -9.22 17.35
C ALA A 100 -1.11 -9.74 15.90
N ALA A 101 -2.22 -10.05 15.22
CA ALA A 101 -2.23 -10.48 13.81
C ALA A 101 -1.65 -9.43 12.84
N LEU A 102 -1.76 -8.13 13.15
CA LEU A 102 -1.22 -7.06 12.32
C LEU A 102 0.30 -7.16 12.19
N SER A 103 1.02 -7.48 13.28
CA SER A 103 2.47 -7.65 13.25
C SER A 103 2.93 -8.79 12.32
N ARG A 104 2.08 -9.82 12.16
CA ARG A 104 2.30 -10.97 11.28
C ARG A 104 1.93 -10.66 9.83
N ASP A 105 0.82 -9.95 9.63
CA ASP A 105 0.15 -9.84 8.34
C ASP A 105 0.50 -8.55 7.59
N ALA A 106 0.92 -7.49 8.28
CA ALA A 106 1.20 -6.18 7.65
C ALA A 106 2.25 -6.26 6.54
N LEU A 107 3.38 -6.95 6.78
CA LEU A 107 4.45 -7.06 5.79
C LEU A 107 4.03 -7.74 4.48
N PRO A 108 3.49 -8.98 4.49
CA PRO A 108 3.04 -9.62 3.25
C PRO A 108 1.87 -8.86 2.59
N VAL A 109 0.92 -8.34 3.37
CA VAL A 109 -0.26 -7.65 2.83
C VAL A 109 0.11 -6.32 2.18
N LEU A 110 0.90 -5.48 2.84
CA LEU A 110 1.30 -4.18 2.30
C LEU A 110 2.17 -4.34 1.05
N LEU A 111 3.01 -5.38 1.01
CA LEU A 111 3.79 -5.72 -0.17
C LEU A 111 2.90 -6.16 -1.34
N LEU A 112 1.93 -7.06 -1.10
CA LEU A 112 0.94 -7.44 -2.12
C LEU A 112 0.14 -6.24 -2.61
N PHE A 113 -0.31 -5.37 -1.69
CA PHE A 113 -1.02 -4.14 -2.05
C PHE A 113 -0.17 -3.26 -2.96
N PHE A 114 1.08 -2.98 -2.60
CA PHE A 114 1.91 -2.05 -3.36
C PHE A 114 2.26 -2.60 -4.75
N VAL A 115 2.74 -3.84 -4.84
CA VAL A 115 3.09 -4.46 -6.13
C VAL A 115 1.82 -4.61 -7.00
N GLY A 116 0.68 -4.92 -6.38
CA GLY A 116 -0.61 -4.95 -7.07
C GLY A 116 -1.06 -3.58 -7.58
N PHE A 117 -0.75 -2.51 -6.84
CA PHE A 117 -0.99 -1.13 -7.25
C PHE A 117 -0.16 -0.75 -8.48
N GLU A 118 1.14 -1.02 -8.48
CA GLU A 118 2.01 -0.72 -9.63
C GLU A 118 1.61 -1.55 -10.86
N ALA A 119 1.27 -2.83 -10.69
CA ALA A 119 0.76 -3.66 -11.77
C ALA A 119 -0.54 -3.09 -12.39
N ALA A 120 -1.50 -2.71 -11.54
CA ALA A 120 -2.76 -2.13 -11.98
C ALA A 120 -2.57 -0.76 -12.63
N LEU A 121 -1.72 0.09 -12.05
CA LEU A 121 -1.42 1.42 -12.59
C LEU A 121 -0.75 1.33 -13.95
N ALA A 122 0.31 0.52 -14.07
CA ALA A 122 1.00 0.30 -15.34
C ALA A 122 0.07 -0.28 -16.42
N MET A 123 -0.86 -1.16 -16.04
CA MET A 123 -1.87 -1.69 -16.97
C MET A 123 -2.81 -0.58 -17.47
N LEU A 124 -3.30 0.27 -16.59
CA LEU A 124 -4.14 1.42 -16.95
C LEU A 124 -3.37 2.45 -17.78
N GLU A 125 -2.10 2.68 -17.47
CA GLU A 125 -1.26 3.59 -18.25
C GLU A 125 -0.72 2.97 -19.55
N GLN A 126 -1.17 1.76 -19.91
CA GLN A 126 -0.80 1.03 -21.13
C GLN A 126 0.72 0.77 -21.24
N GLN A 127 1.41 0.71 -20.10
CA GLN A 127 2.83 0.39 -19.99
C GLN A 127 3.00 -1.13 -19.87
N LEU A 128 2.91 -1.82 -21.01
CA LEU A 128 2.89 -3.29 -21.06
C LEU A 128 4.07 -3.93 -20.31
N ALA A 129 5.29 -3.44 -20.54
CA ALA A 129 6.50 -3.99 -19.94
C ALA A 129 6.49 -3.89 -18.39
N ALA A 130 6.15 -2.72 -17.86
CA ALA A 130 6.02 -2.51 -16.42
C ALA A 130 4.89 -3.36 -15.83
N SER A 131 3.72 -3.36 -16.48
CA SER A 131 2.55 -4.14 -16.06
C SER A 131 2.87 -5.63 -15.96
N VAL A 132 3.55 -6.20 -16.95
CA VAL A 132 3.98 -7.61 -16.95
C VAL A 132 4.95 -7.89 -15.82
N LEU A 133 5.97 -7.05 -15.60
CA LEU A 133 6.96 -7.27 -14.55
C LEU A 133 6.35 -7.21 -13.14
N HIS A 134 5.55 -6.18 -12.84
CA HIS A 134 4.88 -6.08 -11.54
C HIS A 134 3.87 -7.22 -11.34
N THR A 135 3.16 -7.66 -12.40
CA THR A 135 2.24 -8.80 -12.31
C THR A 135 2.98 -10.11 -12.02
N ILE A 136 4.11 -10.37 -12.71
CA ILE A 136 4.95 -11.53 -12.44
C ILE A 136 5.43 -11.51 -10.98
N LEU A 137 5.88 -10.35 -10.50
CA LEU A 137 6.34 -10.21 -9.11
C LEU A 137 5.20 -10.44 -8.11
N PHE A 138 4.01 -9.86 -8.36
CA PHE A 138 2.83 -10.06 -7.53
C PHE A 138 2.47 -11.54 -7.41
N VAL A 139 2.39 -12.25 -8.56
CA VAL A 139 2.08 -13.69 -8.59
C VAL A 139 3.16 -14.49 -7.88
N SER A 140 4.43 -14.13 -8.05
CA SER A 140 5.56 -14.81 -7.38
C SER A 140 5.49 -14.68 -5.87
N ILE A 141 5.18 -13.47 -5.37
CA ILE A 141 4.99 -13.21 -3.93
C ILE A 141 3.79 -14.01 -3.42
N ALA A 142 2.64 -13.94 -4.10
CA ALA A 142 1.43 -14.64 -3.69
C ALA A 142 1.63 -16.17 -3.67
N ALA A 143 2.28 -16.73 -4.69
CA ALA A 143 2.60 -18.15 -4.77
C ALA A 143 3.56 -18.58 -3.66
N PHE A 144 4.62 -17.78 -3.39
CA PHE A 144 5.54 -18.03 -2.29
C PHE A 144 4.79 -18.07 -0.95
N LEU A 145 3.98 -17.05 -0.65
CA LEU A 145 3.20 -16.98 0.60
C LEU A 145 2.23 -18.17 0.75
N TYR A 146 1.56 -18.56 -0.33
CA TYR A 146 0.66 -19.71 -0.34
C TYR A 146 1.39 -21.03 -0.02
N ILE A 147 2.52 -21.27 -0.68
CA ILE A 147 3.33 -22.48 -0.49
C ILE A 147 3.94 -22.50 0.92
N SER A 148 4.51 -21.38 1.38
CA SER A 148 5.13 -21.29 2.70
C SER A 148 4.13 -21.56 3.82
N ARG A 149 2.90 -21.01 3.73
CA ARG A 149 1.85 -21.33 4.70
C ARG A 149 1.44 -22.79 4.67
N LYS A 150 1.20 -23.37 3.48
CA LYS A 150 0.82 -24.79 3.35
C LYS A 150 1.88 -25.75 3.89
N ARG A 151 3.16 -25.41 3.73
CA ARG A 151 4.28 -26.23 4.19
C ARG A 151 4.73 -25.88 5.62
N ALA A 152 4.00 -24.99 6.32
CA ALA A 152 4.37 -24.46 7.64
C ALA A 152 5.82 -23.94 7.70
N ILE A 153 6.33 -23.42 6.58
CA ILE A 153 7.68 -22.83 6.51
C ILE A 153 7.60 -21.44 7.13
N ALA A 154 8.33 -21.22 8.20
CA ALA A 154 8.47 -19.91 8.80
C ALA A 154 9.06 -18.93 7.77
N GLY A 155 8.31 -17.89 7.42
CA GLY A 155 8.78 -16.86 6.51
C GLY A 155 9.97 -16.11 7.11
N SER A 156 11.16 -16.29 6.53
CA SER A 156 12.35 -15.51 6.90
C SER A 156 12.17 -14.06 6.46
N THR A 157 12.50 -13.11 7.34
CA THR A 157 12.54 -11.67 7.02
C THR A 157 13.44 -11.39 5.80
N GLN A 158 14.47 -12.21 5.57
CA GLN A 158 15.37 -12.08 4.42
C GLN A 158 14.64 -12.22 3.08
N ILE A 159 13.65 -13.11 2.98
CA ILE A 159 12.91 -13.33 1.73
C ILE A 159 12.03 -12.11 1.40
N TYR A 160 11.42 -11.51 2.42
CA TYR A 160 10.68 -10.25 2.23
C TYR A 160 11.59 -9.11 1.80
N ILE A 161 12.82 -9.03 2.33
CA ILE A 161 13.82 -8.07 1.87
C ILE A 161 14.13 -8.30 0.38
N LEU A 162 14.29 -9.56 -0.06
CA LEU A 162 14.51 -9.85 -1.47
C LEU A 162 13.36 -9.38 -2.36
N PHE A 163 12.10 -9.62 -1.97
CA PHE A 163 10.96 -9.12 -2.74
C PHE A 163 10.87 -7.59 -2.75
N VAL A 164 11.18 -6.94 -1.62
CA VAL A 164 11.21 -5.48 -1.54
C VAL A 164 12.30 -4.90 -2.44
N LEU A 165 13.48 -5.52 -2.45
CA LEU A 165 14.57 -5.11 -3.35
C LEU A 165 14.22 -5.38 -4.81
N ALA A 166 13.59 -6.51 -5.12
CA ALA A 166 13.14 -6.83 -6.47
C ALA A 166 12.15 -5.79 -6.99
N GLU A 167 11.14 -5.42 -6.19
CA GLU A 167 10.20 -4.37 -6.57
C GLU A 167 10.87 -3.00 -6.69
N GLY A 168 11.76 -2.65 -5.76
CA GLY A 168 12.54 -1.41 -5.83
C GLY A 168 13.40 -1.33 -7.10
N LEU A 169 13.98 -2.46 -7.54
CA LEU A 169 14.70 -2.56 -8.81
C LEU A 169 13.73 -2.39 -10.00
N THR A 170 12.58 -3.05 -9.99
CA THR A 170 11.57 -2.90 -11.04
C THR A 170 11.12 -1.45 -11.18
N LEU A 171 10.81 -0.78 -10.07
CA LEU A 171 10.48 0.64 -10.05
C LEU A 171 11.60 1.51 -10.65
N SER A 172 12.86 1.24 -10.28
CA SER A 172 14.01 2.03 -10.77
C SER A 172 14.25 1.92 -12.28
N ILE A 173 13.75 0.87 -12.93
CA ILE A 173 13.83 0.70 -14.40
C ILE A 173 12.89 1.67 -15.10
N PHE A 174 11.70 1.92 -14.53
CA PHE A 174 10.65 2.69 -15.18
C PHE A 174 10.55 4.13 -14.66
N GLN A 175 10.99 4.41 -13.43
CA GLN A 175 10.84 5.70 -12.79
C GLN A 175 12.08 6.16 -12.02
N PRO A 176 12.30 7.48 -11.89
CA PRO A 176 13.37 8.03 -11.05
C PRO A 176 13.22 7.62 -9.59
N LEU A 177 14.32 7.28 -8.92
CA LEU A 177 14.33 6.84 -7.52
C LEU A 177 13.71 7.83 -6.52
N PHE A 178 13.69 9.12 -6.85
CA PHE A 178 13.14 10.18 -6.00
C PHE A 178 11.76 10.68 -6.47
N SER A 179 11.06 9.92 -7.31
CA SER A 179 9.65 10.19 -7.61
C SER A 179 8.74 9.77 -6.45
N VAL A 180 7.46 10.12 -6.54
CA VAL A 180 6.50 9.92 -5.45
C VAL A 180 6.29 8.42 -5.18
N GLU A 181 6.30 7.61 -6.22
CA GLU A 181 5.97 6.18 -6.21
C GLU A 181 7.06 5.36 -5.47
N PRO A 182 8.37 5.43 -5.81
CA PRO A 182 9.42 4.75 -5.04
C PRO A 182 9.58 5.28 -3.61
N LEU A 183 9.32 6.56 -3.36
CA LEU A 183 9.30 7.11 -2.00
C LEU A 183 8.15 6.53 -1.18
N THR A 184 6.96 6.40 -1.78
CA THR A 184 5.79 5.76 -1.16
C THR A 184 6.08 4.31 -0.86
N PHE A 185 6.66 3.58 -1.83
CA PHE A 185 7.10 2.20 -1.65
C PHE A 185 8.04 2.05 -0.47
N SER A 186 9.10 2.86 -0.45
CA SER A 186 10.13 2.83 0.58
C SER A 186 9.52 3.12 1.96
N TRP A 187 8.63 4.10 2.05
CA TRP A 187 7.92 4.43 3.28
C TRP A 187 7.06 3.27 3.80
N LEU A 188 6.27 2.65 2.93
CA LEU A 188 5.43 1.51 3.29
C LEU A 188 6.27 0.29 3.68
N ALA A 189 7.36 0.01 2.96
CA ALA A 189 8.28 -1.07 3.29
C ALA A 189 8.93 -0.86 4.67
N LEU A 190 9.44 0.35 4.94
CA LEU A 190 10.03 0.71 6.25
C LEU A 190 9.01 0.56 7.38
N THR A 191 7.79 1.06 7.16
CA THR A 191 6.68 0.93 8.12
C THR A 191 6.39 -0.53 8.39
N ALA A 192 6.24 -1.35 7.34
CA ALA A 192 5.95 -2.77 7.45
C ALA A 192 7.06 -3.55 8.18
N PHE A 193 8.32 -3.27 7.89
CA PHE A 193 9.46 -3.88 8.59
C PHE A 193 9.52 -3.46 10.07
N ALA A 194 9.21 -2.21 10.38
CA ALA A 194 9.14 -1.74 11.76
C ALA A 194 8.04 -2.48 12.54
N LEU A 195 6.85 -2.66 11.94
CA LEU A 195 5.74 -3.41 12.53
C LEU A 195 6.08 -4.90 12.73
N ALA A 196 6.78 -5.51 11.77
CA ALA A 196 7.19 -6.90 11.86
C ALA A 196 8.19 -7.18 13.02
N ARG A 197 8.87 -6.14 13.55
CA ARG A 197 9.73 -6.29 14.73
C ARG A 197 8.94 -6.48 16.03
N PHE A 198 7.73 -5.95 16.14
CA PHE A 198 6.87 -6.17 17.32
C PHE A 198 6.47 -7.63 17.50
N ARG A 199 6.40 -8.39 16.40
CA ARG A 199 6.19 -9.85 16.45
C ARG A 199 7.25 -10.56 17.28
N LYS A 200 8.49 -10.08 17.27
CA LYS A 200 9.60 -10.72 18.02
C LYS A 200 9.55 -10.38 19.51
N SER A 201 9.05 -9.21 19.91
CA SER A 201 9.02 -8.82 21.32
C SER A 201 7.93 -9.52 22.11
N GLU A 202 6.77 -9.82 21.52
CA GLU A 202 5.69 -10.53 22.24
C GLU A 202 6.02 -12.01 22.51
N VAL A 203 6.80 -12.65 21.64
CA VAL A 203 7.22 -14.06 21.84
C VAL A 203 8.23 -14.19 22.99
N ILE A 204 9.06 -13.17 23.24
CA ILE A 204 10.11 -13.21 24.28
C ILE A 204 9.55 -12.95 25.68
N ILE A 205 8.38 -12.31 25.83
CA ILE A 205 7.80 -11.98 27.14
C ILE A 205 7.03 -13.17 27.76
N HIS A 206 6.82 -14.24 27.00
CA HIS A 206 6.08 -15.44 27.42
C HIS A 206 6.95 -16.70 27.58
N GLU A 207 8.28 -16.56 27.60
CA GLU A 207 9.22 -17.60 28.07
C GLU A 207 9.75 -17.25 29.48
#